data_AF-A0A8I2GVJ8-F1
#
_entry.id   AF-A0A8I2GVJ8-F1
#
_cell.length_a   1.000
_cell.length_b   1.000
_cell.length_c   1.000
_cell.angle_alpha   90.00
_cell.angle_beta   90.00
_cell.angle_gamma   90.00
#
_symmetry.space_group_name_H-M   'P 1'
#
loop_
_entity.id
_entity.type
_entity.pdbx_description
1 polymer ?
#
loop_
_entity_poly.entity_id
_entity_poly.type
_entity_poly.pdbx_seq_one_letter_code
_entity_poly.pdbx_strand_id
1 'polypeptide(L)'
;MVEEVPTRIEPALFEESIPSSISDLVVEIQAAAAKLGHGLHNDAAFELSDLVRVMNCYYSNLIEGHNTRPKDIERALAGVEIEEATRPLVLEAKAHVVVQREIDRLSRDGALPSPTSSEFIAWVHRRFYEEMPEEFRFVEGRDGPKVEIVPGAFRSKSEDDVSVGRHQPPSSAYVKAFMEHFSKRYAAAQAGATNKIIAIAAAHHRLNFIHPFMDGNGRVSRLMSHAMAQEAGVGGKGLWSISRGLARGLKDKTEYKSMMDHADQQRMNDRDGRGNLSAKALQDFCEWFLSVALHQIQFSNAVFSFDKLESRYRKLIEDVIDDKRAPDIISAVLKHGSIDRGDIGFITKSPDRTARNTLKALLDGGFLKSSSPKTPVRIAFPLDYRERLFPNLFTDGEIDAPKPPVPSFITQTRTKEVASRSSFKPPFNEDEEFQKRVSGITALQQSLGARSTLGKVAAQELATTEPTTIDWQFVEDRVISQSIGEYGHSRAEVIEALCEFSPGAVSQEQKDEIEKRVFAAAPALAAKYNKRIMDRKPKR
;
A
#
# COMPACT_ATOMS: atom_id res chain seq x y z
N MET A 1 13.37 4.09 32.51
CA MET A 1 12.15 4.41 31.75
C MET A 1 12.48 5.56 30.82
N VAL A 2 12.10 5.46 29.54
CA VAL A 2 12.23 6.57 28.60
C VAL A 2 11.26 7.66 29.04
N GLU A 3 11.71 8.91 29.11
CA GLU A 3 10.86 10.04 29.51
C GLU A 3 9.78 10.32 28.45
N GLU A 4 8.51 10.35 28.85
CA GLU A 4 7.36 10.56 27.96
C GLU A 4 7.16 12.05 27.64
N VAL A 5 8.04 12.60 26.80
CA VAL A 5 7.99 14.00 26.36
C VAL A 5 7.82 14.13 24.84
N PRO A 6 7.02 15.09 24.33
CA PRO A 6 6.76 15.22 22.89
C PRO A 6 8.01 15.40 22.02
N THR A 7 9.11 15.91 22.58
CA THR A 7 10.41 16.04 21.91
C THR A 7 11.05 14.69 21.54
N ARG A 8 10.48 13.56 21.97
CA ARG A 8 10.89 12.21 21.53
C ARG A 8 10.80 11.99 20.02
N ILE A 9 9.98 12.77 19.31
CA ILE A 9 9.89 12.70 17.84
C ILE A 9 10.97 13.53 17.13
N GLU A 10 11.77 14.29 17.88
CA GLU A 10 12.82 15.14 17.30
C GLU A 10 14.05 14.31 16.90
N PRO A 11 14.71 14.66 15.79
CA PRO A 11 14.39 15.78 14.92
C PRO A 11 13.13 15.52 14.07
N ALA A 12 12.22 16.48 14.00
CA ALA A 12 11.01 16.39 13.18
C ALA A 12 11.24 16.83 11.72
N LEU A 13 12.24 17.69 11.50
CA LEU A 13 12.68 18.18 10.19
C LEU A 13 14.15 18.64 10.26
N PHE A 14 14.73 19.02 9.12
CA PHE A 14 16.05 19.63 9.02
C PHE A 14 16.00 21.11 9.42
N GLU A 15 16.68 21.48 10.51
CA GLU A 15 16.68 22.86 11.04
C GLU A 15 17.89 23.69 10.58
N GLU A 16 19.06 23.07 10.43
CA GLU A 16 20.30 23.79 10.13
C GLU A 16 20.57 23.90 8.62
N SER A 17 20.49 22.77 7.90
CA SER A 17 20.70 22.72 6.46
C SER A 17 19.96 21.56 5.84
N ILE A 18 19.46 21.77 4.61
CA ILE A 18 18.83 20.71 3.82
C ILE A 18 19.95 19.99 3.06
N PRO A 19 20.05 18.64 3.16
CA PRO A 19 21.00 17.87 2.38
C PRO A 19 20.81 18.08 0.87
N SER A 20 21.91 18.19 0.11
CA SER A 20 21.85 18.45 -1.33
C SER A 20 21.10 17.35 -2.10
N SER A 21 21.28 16.09 -1.73
CA SER A 21 20.54 14.95 -2.32
C SER A 21 19.03 15.11 -2.21
N ILE A 22 18.55 15.61 -1.06
CA ILE A 22 17.12 15.89 -0.84
C ILE A 22 16.68 17.11 -1.64
N SER A 23 17.49 18.17 -1.70
CA SER A 23 17.19 19.36 -2.51
C SER A 23 17.06 19.02 -4.00
N ASP A 24 17.95 18.19 -4.53
CA ASP A 24 17.92 17.74 -5.93
C ASP A 24 16.64 16.92 -6.21
N LEU A 25 16.30 15.98 -5.32
CA LEU A 25 15.06 15.22 -5.41
C LEU A 25 13.81 16.11 -5.41
N VAL A 26 13.78 17.18 -4.60
CA VAL A 26 12.66 18.13 -4.60
C VAL A 26 12.50 18.79 -5.96
N VAL A 27 13.59 19.23 -6.59
CA VAL A 27 13.55 19.85 -7.93
C VAL A 27 13.05 18.84 -8.98
N GLU A 28 13.56 17.62 -8.94
CA GLU A 28 13.14 16.56 -9.87
C GLU A 28 11.67 16.18 -9.70
N ILE A 29 11.19 16.08 -8.45
CA ILE A 29 9.77 15.80 -8.13
C ILE A 29 8.88 16.91 -8.69
N GLN A 30 9.22 18.18 -8.48
CA GLN A 30 8.45 19.30 -9.02
C GLN A 30 8.38 19.26 -10.55
N ALA A 31 9.53 19.05 -11.20
CA ALA A 31 9.61 18.98 -12.65
C ALA A 31 8.83 17.78 -13.24
N ALA A 32 8.89 16.62 -12.58
CA ALA A 32 8.17 15.42 -13.02
C ALA A 32 6.67 15.50 -12.74
N ALA A 33 6.26 16.06 -11.59
CA ALA A 33 4.87 16.22 -11.21
C ALA A 33 4.13 17.21 -12.12
N ALA A 34 4.80 18.28 -12.57
CA ALA A 34 4.24 19.25 -13.51
C ALA A 34 3.82 18.66 -14.86
N LYS A 35 4.37 17.49 -15.23
CA LYS A 35 4.02 16.77 -16.47
C LYS A 35 2.79 15.88 -16.33
N LEU A 36 2.37 15.54 -15.10
CA LEU A 36 1.24 14.65 -14.87
C LEU A 36 -0.07 15.27 -15.36
N GLY A 37 -0.75 14.56 -16.25
CA GLY A 37 -2.00 15.02 -16.85
C GLY A 37 -1.82 16.21 -17.80
N HIS A 38 -0.61 16.50 -18.26
CA HIS A 38 -0.39 17.49 -19.30
C HIS A 38 -1.14 17.10 -20.57
N GLY A 39 -1.87 18.04 -21.17
CA GLY A 39 -2.70 17.81 -22.36
C GLY A 39 -4.02 17.08 -22.10
N LEU A 40 -4.30 16.64 -20.85
CA LEU A 40 -5.56 16.02 -20.47
C LEU A 40 -6.51 17.03 -19.82
N HIS A 41 -7.77 17.07 -20.25
CA HIS A 41 -8.78 17.90 -19.62
C HIS A 41 -8.94 17.56 -18.13
N ASN A 42 -9.22 18.54 -17.27
CA ASN A 42 -9.30 18.33 -15.82
C ASN A 42 -10.36 17.29 -15.42
N ASP A 43 -11.51 17.28 -16.09
CA ASP A 43 -12.52 16.25 -15.88
C ASP A 43 -12.01 14.86 -16.26
N ALA A 44 -11.36 14.71 -17.43
CA ALA A 44 -10.80 13.42 -17.84
C ALA A 44 -9.68 12.95 -16.89
N ALA A 45 -8.85 13.88 -16.40
CA ALA A 45 -7.86 13.60 -15.37
C ALA A 45 -8.51 13.16 -14.05
N PHE A 46 -9.65 13.75 -13.68
CA PHE A 46 -10.39 13.30 -12.51
C PHE A 46 -10.93 11.88 -12.69
N GLU A 47 -11.47 11.56 -13.86
CA GLU A 47 -11.97 10.21 -14.12
C GLU A 47 -10.83 9.17 -14.14
N LEU A 48 -9.65 9.55 -14.63
CA LEU A 48 -8.46 8.70 -14.54
C LEU A 48 -7.96 8.57 -13.10
N SER A 49 -8.06 9.63 -12.30
CA SER A 49 -7.66 9.60 -10.89
C SER A 49 -8.49 8.61 -10.07
N ASP A 50 -9.74 8.32 -10.46
CA ASP A 50 -10.54 7.26 -9.82
C ASP A 50 -9.91 5.87 -10.00
N LEU A 51 -9.36 5.57 -11.18
CA LEU A 51 -8.62 4.33 -11.43
C LEU A 51 -7.34 4.28 -10.56
N VAL A 52 -6.64 5.41 -10.45
CA VAL A 52 -5.45 5.54 -9.59
C VAL A 52 -5.79 5.37 -8.11
N ARG A 53 -6.97 5.82 -7.65
CA ARG A 53 -7.44 5.59 -6.27
C ARG A 53 -7.65 4.11 -5.99
N VAL A 54 -8.21 3.35 -6.93
CA VAL A 54 -8.35 1.88 -6.79
C VAL A 54 -6.98 1.22 -6.68
N MET A 55 -6.01 1.64 -7.51
CA MET A 55 -4.62 1.17 -7.41
C MET A 55 -3.98 1.55 -6.07
N ASN A 56 -4.15 2.79 -5.61
CA ASN A 56 -3.60 3.26 -4.35
C ASN A 56 -4.16 2.47 -3.16
N CYS A 57 -5.47 2.23 -3.17
CA CYS A 57 -6.16 1.40 -2.18
C CYS A 57 -5.62 -0.04 -2.17
N TYR A 58 -5.51 -0.66 -3.35
CA TYR A 58 -4.96 -2.02 -3.47
C TYR A 58 -3.59 -2.14 -2.80
N TYR A 59 -2.65 -1.25 -3.12
CA TYR A 59 -1.31 -1.31 -2.53
C TYR A 59 -1.27 -0.86 -1.06
N SER A 60 -2.11 0.08 -0.66
CA SER A 60 -2.25 0.51 0.73
C SER A 60 -2.70 -0.66 1.62
N ASN A 61 -3.66 -1.46 1.16
CA ASN A 61 -4.13 -2.64 1.87
C ASN A 61 -3.12 -3.80 1.79
N LEU A 62 -2.40 -3.94 0.66
CA LEU A 62 -1.36 -4.96 0.51
C LEU A 62 -0.22 -4.79 1.52
N ILE A 63 0.14 -3.55 1.88
CA ILE A 63 1.14 -3.26 2.93
C ILE A 63 0.70 -3.84 4.29
N GLU A 64 -0.59 -3.81 4.58
CA GLU A 64 -1.19 -4.37 5.79
C GLU A 64 -1.42 -5.90 5.68
N GLY A 65 -1.00 -6.54 4.57
CA GLY A 65 -1.18 -7.97 4.32
C GLY A 65 -2.53 -8.35 3.69
N HIS A 66 -3.40 -7.38 3.42
CA HIS A 66 -4.72 -7.62 2.86
C HIS A 66 -4.69 -7.65 1.33
N ASN A 67 -4.99 -8.82 0.74
CA ASN A 67 -5.05 -8.97 -0.72
C ASN A 67 -6.49 -8.82 -1.26
N THR A 68 -6.94 -7.57 -1.39
CA THR A 68 -8.27 -7.26 -1.96
C THR A 68 -8.15 -6.98 -3.45
N ARG A 69 -8.74 -7.80 -4.33
CA ARG A 69 -8.55 -7.63 -5.78
C ARG A 69 -9.24 -6.34 -6.28
N PRO A 70 -8.65 -5.60 -7.25
CA PRO A 70 -9.25 -4.37 -7.78
C PRO A 70 -10.72 -4.49 -8.23
N LYS A 71 -11.10 -5.64 -8.81
CA LYS A 71 -12.48 -5.92 -9.22
C LYS A 71 -13.46 -6.00 -8.05
N ASP A 72 -13.02 -6.51 -6.90
CA ASP A 72 -13.86 -6.59 -5.71
C ASP A 72 -14.09 -5.17 -5.13
N ILE A 73 -13.08 -4.30 -5.22
CA ILE A 73 -13.18 -2.88 -4.84
C ILE A 73 -14.20 -2.15 -5.72
N GLU A 74 -14.14 -2.31 -7.05
CA GLU A 74 -15.13 -1.70 -7.96
C GLU A 74 -16.56 -2.17 -7.69
N ARG A 75 -16.76 -3.47 -7.46
CA ARG A 75 -18.07 -4.02 -7.11
C ARG A 75 -18.62 -3.38 -5.83
N ALA A 76 -17.78 -3.23 -4.81
CA ALA A 76 -18.17 -2.60 -3.55
C ALA A 76 -18.50 -1.11 -3.71
N LEU A 77 -17.75 -0.39 -4.55
CA LEU A 77 -18.04 1.01 -4.89
C LEU A 77 -19.37 1.15 -5.67
N ALA A 78 -19.71 0.16 -6.49
CA ALA A 78 -20.97 0.09 -7.22
C ALA A 78 -22.16 -0.39 -6.36
N GLY A 79 -21.94 -0.76 -5.09
CA GLY A 79 -22.99 -1.27 -4.20
C GLY A 79 -23.47 -2.68 -4.56
N VAL A 80 -22.68 -3.43 -5.33
CA VAL A 80 -22.95 -4.85 -5.65
C VAL A 80 -22.68 -5.69 -4.41
N GLU A 81 -23.50 -6.72 -4.18
CA GLU A 81 -23.34 -7.66 -3.06
C GLU A 81 -21.94 -8.29 -3.06
N ILE A 82 -21.35 -8.36 -1.86
CA ILE A 82 -19.99 -8.82 -1.59
C ILE A 82 -20.07 -10.14 -0.84
N GLU A 83 -19.18 -11.07 -1.17
CA GLU A 83 -19.08 -12.35 -0.47
C GLU A 83 -18.72 -12.15 1.01
N GLU A 84 -19.49 -12.77 1.91
CA GLU A 84 -19.40 -12.54 3.37
C GLU A 84 -17.99 -12.76 3.92
N ALA A 85 -17.25 -13.76 3.42
CA ALA A 85 -15.89 -14.07 3.86
C ALA A 85 -14.85 -12.97 3.55
N THR A 86 -15.07 -12.17 2.50
CA THR A 86 -14.15 -11.08 2.08
C THR A 86 -14.70 -9.69 2.41
N ARG A 87 -15.95 -9.63 2.88
CA ARG A 87 -16.70 -8.41 3.12
C ARG A 87 -15.98 -7.38 3.99
N PRO A 88 -15.33 -7.73 5.12
CA PRO A 88 -14.61 -6.73 5.92
C PRO A 88 -13.51 -6.05 5.11
N LEU A 89 -12.63 -6.84 4.48
CA LEU A 89 -11.48 -6.35 3.71
C LEU A 89 -11.90 -5.50 2.50
N VAL A 90 -12.97 -5.91 1.82
CA VAL A 90 -13.50 -5.18 0.66
C VAL A 90 -14.14 -3.86 1.09
N LEU A 91 -14.82 -3.82 2.24
CA LEU A 91 -15.40 -2.59 2.77
C LEU A 91 -14.31 -1.62 3.27
N GLU A 92 -13.22 -2.13 3.85
CA GLU A 92 -12.06 -1.28 4.19
C GLU A 92 -11.44 -0.66 2.93
N ALA A 93 -11.33 -1.45 1.87
CA ALA A 93 -10.84 -0.96 0.58
C ALA A 93 -11.76 0.13 0.00
N LYS A 94 -13.08 -0.10 0.05
CA LYS A 94 -14.07 0.91 -0.35
C LYS A 94 -13.93 2.19 0.47
N ALA A 95 -13.84 2.08 1.81
CA ALA A 95 -13.68 3.22 2.71
C ALA A 95 -12.43 4.05 2.34
N HIS A 96 -11.30 3.39 2.08
CA HIS A 96 -10.08 4.06 1.62
C HIS A 96 -10.31 4.91 0.35
N VAL A 97 -10.97 4.34 -0.66
CA VAL A 97 -11.26 5.05 -1.91
C VAL A 97 -12.19 6.26 -1.68
N VAL A 98 -13.22 6.09 -0.84
CA VAL A 98 -14.18 7.16 -0.51
C VAL A 98 -13.49 8.32 0.21
N VAL A 99 -12.68 8.03 1.24
CA VAL A 99 -11.95 9.07 1.99
C VAL A 99 -10.95 9.79 1.09
N GLN A 100 -10.19 9.07 0.25
CA GLN A 100 -9.26 9.70 -0.68
C GLN A 100 -9.98 10.61 -1.69
N ARG A 101 -11.15 10.19 -2.20
CA ARG A 101 -11.96 11.02 -3.11
C ARG A 101 -12.40 12.33 -2.44
N GLU A 102 -12.74 12.28 -1.15
CA GLU A 102 -13.12 13.48 -0.41
C GLU A 102 -11.93 14.42 -0.16
N ILE A 103 -10.74 13.88 0.13
CA ILE A 103 -9.49 14.67 0.21
C ILE A 103 -9.23 15.40 -1.11
N ASP A 104 -9.34 14.70 -2.24
CA ASP A 104 -9.10 15.28 -3.57
C ASP A 104 -10.15 16.34 -3.93
N ARG A 105 -11.41 16.16 -3.50
CA ARG A 105 -12.47 17.16 -3.65
C ARG A 105 -12.16 18.42 -2.84
N LEU A 106 -11.83 18.28 -1.55
CA LEU A 106 -11.47 19.41 -0.69
C LEU A 106 -10.25 20.16 -1.23
N SER A 107 -9.25 19.45 -1.75
CA SER A 107 -8.08 20.06 -2.38
C SER A 107 -8.46 20.89 -3.61
N ARG A 108 -9.27 20.33 -4.51
CA ARG A 108 -9.75 21.02 -5.70
C ARG A 108 -10.54 22.28 -5.36
N ASP A 109 -11.40 22.19 -4.34
CA ASP A 109 -12.27 23.27 -3.92
C ASP A 109 -11.51 24.35 -3.11
N GLY A 110 -10.20 24.18 -2.90
CA GLY A 110 -9.37 25.09 -2.09
C GLY A 110 -9.72 25.06 -0.59
N ALA A 111 -10.39 24.00 -0.14
CA ALA A 111 -10.94 23.84 1.20
C ALA A 111 -10.24 22.75 2.03
N LEU A 112 -9.12 22.21 1.54
CA LEU A 112 -8.34 21.20 2.26
C LEU A 112 -7.72 21.81 3.54
N PRO A 113 -8.08 21.32 4.75
CA PRO A 113 -7.42 21.75 5.97
C PRO A 113 -5.96 21.32 6.00
N SER A 114 -5.15 21.90 6.90
CA SER A 114 -3.75 21.49 7.05
C SER A 114 -3.65 19.98 7.29
N PRO A 115 -2.99 19.21 6.39
CA PRO A 115 -2.97 17.75 6.49
C PRO A 115 -2.27 17.22 7.74
N THR A 116 -1.42 18.03 8.37
CA THR A 116 -0.67 17.66 9.59
C THR A 116 -1.34 18.15 10.88
N SER A 117 -2.51 18.77 10.78
CA SER A 117 -3.32 19.14 11.95
C SER A 117 -3.93 17.90 12.60
N SER A 118 -4.07 17.95 13.93
CA SER A 118 -4.73 16.87 14.69
C SER A 118 -6.17 16.69 14.24
N GLU A 119 -6.86 17.78 13.90
CA GLU A 119 -8.23 17.80 13.41
C GLU A 119 -8.38 17.09 12.06
N PHE A 120 -7.46 17.35 11.11
CA PHE A 120 -7.48 16.66 9.81
C PHE A 120 -7.19 15.16 9.99
N ILE A 121 -6.19 14.80 10.79
CA ILE A 121 -5.79 13.40 11.01
C ILE A 121 -6.93 12.62 11.70
N ALA A 122 -7.54 13.20 12.73
CA ALA A 122 -8.74 12.64 13.37
C ALA A 122 -9.92 12.55 12.40
N TRP A 123 -10.09 13.54 11.51
CA TRP A 123 -11.14 13.51 10.47
C TRP A 123 -10.92 12.39 9.46
N VAL A 124 -9.69 12.17 8.98
CA VAL A 124 -9.38 11.04 8.07
C VAL A 124 -9.74 9.71 8.73
N HIS A 125 -9.29 9.50 9.97
CA HIS A 125 -9.60 8.29 10.74
C HIS A 125 -11.11 8.11 10.95
N ARG A 126 -11.81 9.17 11.36
CA ARG A 126 -13.26 9.17 11.54
C ARG A 126 -13.99 8.79 10.26
N ARG A 127 -13.70 9.47 9.14
CA ARG A 127 -14.35 9.20 7.85
C ARG A 127 -14.09 7.78 7.38
N PHE A 128 -12.90 7.24 7.64
CA PHE A 128 -12.58 5.85 7.29
C PHE A 128 -13.49 4.86 8.02
N TYR A 129 -13.57 4.95 9.36
CA TYR A 129 -14.39 4.02 10.13
C TYR A 129 -15.89 4.30 10.01
N GLU A 130 -16.34 5.53 9.74
CA GLU A 130 -17.75 5.84 9.45
C GLU A 130 -18.27 5.13 8.17
N GLU A 131 -17.40 4.86 7.20
CA GLU A 131 -17.75 4.08 6.00
C GLU A 131 -17.81 2.55 6.26
N MET A 132 -17.33 2.10 7.42
CA MET A 132 -17.35 0.70 7.85
C MET A 132 -18.58 0.41 8.71
N PRO A 133 -19.27 -0.73 8.51
CA PRO A 133 -20.28 -1.23 9.46
C PRO A 133 -19.73 -1.34 10.89
N GLU A 134 -20.58 -1.11 11.89
CA GLU A 134 -20.20 -1.12 13.31
C GLU A 134 -19.59 -2.47 13.72
N GLU A 135 -20.07 -3.59 13.17
CA GLU A 135 -19.54 -4.93 13.47
C GLU A 135 -18.06 -5.13 13.09
N PHE A 136 -17.50 -4.25 12.24
CA PHE A 136 -16.10 -4.29 11.81
C PHE A 136 -15.21 -3.23 12.47
N ARG A 137 -15.72 -2.48 13.46
CA ARG A 137 -14.96 -1.44 14.16
C ARG A 137 -14.37 -1.94 15.48
N PHE A 138 -13.66 -3.06 15.44
CA PHE A 138 -13.10 -3.69 16.63
C PHE A 138 -11.70 -4.24 16.36
N VAL A 139 -10.80 -4.09 17.34
CA VAL A 139 -9.50 -4.76 17.37
C VAL A 139 -9.40 -5.75 18.53
N GLU A 140 -8.48 -6.70 18.44
CA GLU A 140 -8.17 -7.58 19.56
C GLU A 140 -7.48 -6.79 20.68
N GLY A 141 -8.01 -6.88 21.91
CA GLY A 141 -7.39 -6.27 23.08
C GLY A 141 -6.17 -7.05 23.55
N ARG A 142 -5.22 -6.36 24.19
CA ARG A 142 -3.95 -6.95 24.67
C ARG A 142 -4.14 -8.14 25.62
N ASP A 143 -5.18 -8.10 26.46
CA ASP A 143 -5.44 -9.06 27.53
C ASP A 143 -6.82 -9.76 27.44
N GLY A 144 -7.49 -9.73 26.28
CA GLY A 144 -8.75 -10.46 26.10
C GLY A 144 -9.74 -9.84 25.12
N PRO A 145 -10.83 -9.20 25.59
CA PRO A 145 -11.98 -8.88 24.75
C PRO A 145 -11.63 -7.88 23.64
N LYS A 146 -12.44 -7.90 22.59
CA LYS A 146 -12.36 -6.92 21.50
C LYS A 146 -12.55 -5.50 22.05
N VAL A 147 -11.68 -4.58 21.63
CA VAL A 147 -11.78 -3.15 21.94
C VAL A 147 -12.41 -2.44 20.75
N GLU A 148 -13.41 -1.61 21.03
CA GLU A 148 -14.06 -0.80 20.01
C GLU A 148 -13.11 0.26 19.46
N ILE A 149 -13.10 0.41 18.15
CA ILE A 149 -12.42 1.50 17.46
C ILE A 149 -13.39 2.68 17.38
N VAL A 150 -13.21 3.66 18.26
CA VAL A 150 -14.02 4.89 18.25
C VAL A 150 -13.55 5.80 17.10
N PRO A 151 -14.40 6.08 16.09
CA PRO A 151 -14.00 6.87 14.93
C PRO A 151 -13.46 8.25 15.31
N GLY A 152 -12.27 8.57 14.81
CA GLY A 152 -11.55 9.82 15.07
C GLY A 152 -10.95 10.01 16.47
N ALA A 153 -11.15 9.09 17.41
CA ALA A 153 -10.62 9.23 18.76
C ALA A 153 -9.15 8.77 18.84
N PHE A 154 -8.28 9.61 19.41
CA PHE A 154 -6.93 9.18 19.78
C PHE A 154 -7.00 8.23 20.99
N ARG A 155 -6.09 7.26 21.05
CA ARG A 155 -5.88 6.46 22.25
C ARG A 155 -5.45 7.36 23.41
N SER A 156 -5.94 7.08 24.62
CA SER A 156 -5.76 8.01 25.74
C SER A 156 -5.52 7.35 27.10
N LYS A 157 -5.92 6.08 27.28
CA LYS A 157 -5.77 5.36 28.53
C LYS A 157 -4.61 4.36 28.43
N SER A 158 -4.00 4.01 29.55
CA SER A 158 -2.92 3.01 29.56
C SER A 158 -3.34 1.62 29.04
N GLU A 159 -4.62 1.27 29.17
CA GLU A 159 -5.19 0.04 28.57
C GLU A 159 -5.18 0.06 27.03
N ASP A 160 -5.06 1.25 26.43
CA ASP A 160 -4.99 1.48 24.99
C ASP A 160 -3.54 1.43 24.45
N ASP A 161 -2.54 1.12 25.28
CA ASP A 161 -1.14 1.10 24.86
C ASP A 161 -0.87 0.00 23.82
N VAL A 162 -0.32 0.42 22.68
CA VAL A 162 -0.01 -0.43 21.53
C VAL A 162 1.49 -0.68 21.39
N SER A 163 1.86 -1.71 20.63
CA SER A 163 3.24 -2.00 20.19
C SER A 163 3.25 -2.33 18.70
N VAL A 164 4.25 -1.85 17.97
CA VAL A 164 4.31 -1.96 16.50
C VAL A 164 5.62 -2.62 16.10
N GLY A 165 5.59 -3.94 15.85
CA GLY A 165 6.82 -4.70 15.62
C GLY A 165 7.78 -4.56 16.81
N ARG A 166 8.93 -3.93 16.59
CA ARG A 166 9.94 -3.63 17.64
C ARG A 166 9.80 -2.23 18.25
N HIS A 167 9.02 -1.36 17.62
CA HIS A 167 8.81 0.01 18.08
C HIS A 167 7.79 0.06 19.21
N GLN A 168 8.09 0.87 20.22
CA GLN A 168 7.19 1.20 21.31
C GLN A 168 6.73 2.66 21.16
N PRO A 169 5.52 2.89 20.64
CA PRO A 169 4.93 4.22 20.57
C PRO A 169 4.83 4.89 21.94
N PRO A 170 4.71 6.24 21.98
CA PRO A 170 4.45 6.97 23.22
C PRO A 170 3.27 6.40 23.99
N SER A 171 3.30 6.46 25.32
CA SER A 171 2.18 6.01 26.15
C SER A 171 0.90 6.80 25.80
N SER A 172 -0.26 6.15 25.84
CA SER A 172 -1.53 6.70 25.37
C SER A 172 -1.94 7.99 26.09
N ALA A 173 -1.60 8.11 27.37
CA ALA A 173 -1.81 9.32 28.16
C ALA A 173 -1.13 10.58 27.58
N TYR A 174 -0.09 10.42 26.75
CA TYR A 174 0.69 11.51 26.18
C TYR A 174 0.41 11.75 24.69
N VAL A 175 -0.36 10.88 24.01
CA VAL A 175 -0.59 10.97 22.56
C VAL A 175 -1.09 12.35 22.14
N LYS A 176 -2.01 12.95 22.89
CA LYS A 176 -2.51 14.30 22.60
C LYS A 176 -1.39 15.35 22.57
N ALA A 177 -0.50 15.34 23.57
CA ALA A 177 0.62 16.28 23.64
C ALA A 177 1.63 16.05 22.50
N PHE A 178 1.85 14.79 22.10
CA PHE A 178 2.66 14.44 20.93
C PHE A 178 2.04 14.95 19.62
N MET A 179 0.73 14.79 19.46
CA MET A 179 0.00 15.27 18.28
C MET A 179 -0.02 16.81 18.19
N GLU A 180 -0.17 17.51 19.31
CA GLU A 180 -0.06 18.98 19.38
C GLU A 180 1.35 19.44 18.95
N HIS A 181 2.40 18.77 19.45
CA HIS A 181 3.78 19.06 19.05
C HIS A 181 4.01 18.75 17.57
N PHE A 182 3.56 17.59 17.08
CA PHE A 182 3.61 17.20 15.66
C PHE A 182 2.99 18.27 14.76
N SER A 183 1.74 18.67 15.05
CA SER A 183 1.03 19.68 14.27
C SER A 183 1.77 21.02 14.28
N LYS A 184 2.30 21.46 15.43
CA LYS A 184 3.09 22.69 15.52
C LYS A 184 4.36 22.63 14.66
N ARG A 185 5.09 21.51 14.71
CA ARG A 185 6.37 21.34 14.00
C ARG A 185 6.16 21.34 12.48
N TYR A 186 5.16 20.62 11.99
CA TYR A 186 4.91 20.57 10.56
C TYR A 186 4.17 21.81 10.04
N ALA A 187 3.37 22.51 10.85
CA ALA A 187 2.86 23.83 10.47
C ALA A 187 3.99 24.83 10.23
N ALA A 188 5.04 24.83 11.07
CA ALA A 188 6.22 25.67 10.85
C ALA A 188 6.98 25.29 9.56
N ALA A 189 7.01 24.00 9.21
CA ALA A 189 7.62 23.50 7.97
C ALA A 189 6.90 23.98 6.69
N GLN A 190 5.63 24.40 6.79
CA GLN A 190 4.84 24.85 5.63
C GLN A 190 5.26 26.22 5.07
N ALA A 191 6.20 26.92 5.70
CA ALA A 191 6.61 28.27 5.31
C ALA A 191 7.33 28.37 3.95
N GLY A 192 7.86 27.27 3.40
CA GLY A 192 8.61 27.27 2.14
C GLY A 192 8.30 26.07 1.25
N ALA A 193 8.22 26.29 -0.07
CA ALA A 193 7.84 25.27 -1.05
C ALA A 193 8.70 23.99 -0.98
N THR A 194 10.01 24.15 -0.81
CA THR A 194 10.95 23.02 -0.63
C THR A 194 10.62 22.22 0.63
N ASN A 195 10.41 22.90 1.75
CA ASN A 195 10.11 22.25 3.02
C ASN A 195 8.77 21.50 2.99
N LYS A 196 7.77 22.00 2.25
CA LYS A 196 6.49 21.29 2.08
C LYS A 196 6.67 19.89 1.53
N ILE A 197 7.52 19.74 0.49
CA ILE A 197 7.77 18.45 -0.16
C ILE A 197 8.58 17.53 0.76
N ILE A 198 9.62 18.05 1.39
CA ILE A 198 10.44 17.30 2.34
C ILE A 198 9.61 16.81 3.53
N ALA A 199 8.74 17.67 4.05
CA ALA A 199 7.89 17.37 5.19
C ALA A 199 6.95 16.19 4.92
N ILE A 200 6.60 15.86 3.67
CA ILE A 200 5.77 14.69 3.34
C ILE A 200 6.41 13.42 3.91
N ALA A 201 7.71 13.23 3.67
CA ALA A 201 8.44 12.06 4.15
C ALA A 201 8.59 12.08 5.68
N ALA A 202 9.09 13.18 6.24
CA ALA A 202 9.33 13.27 7.67
C ALA A 202 8.03 13.11 8.48
N ALA A 203 6.95 13.79 8.09
CA ALA A 203 5.64 13.69 8.77
C ALA A 203 5.05 12.28 8.65
N HIS A 204 5.22 11.61 7.50
CA HIS A 204 4.79 10.22 7.34
C HIS A 204 5.40 9.32 8.41
N HIS A 205 6.72 9.41 8.61
CA HIS A 205 7.38 8.62 9.65
C HIS A 205 6.94 9.05 11.05
N ARG A 206 7.00 10.35 11.38
CA ARG A 206 6.72 10.84 12.75
C ARG A 206 5.28 10.59 13.19
N LEU A 207 4.30 10.58 12.28
CA LEU A 207 2.93 10.20 12.62
C LEU A 207 2.83 8.71 12.99
N ASN A 208 3.49 7.84 12.23
CA ASN A 208 3.53 6.40 12.54
C ASN A 208 4.32 6.10 13.82
N PHE A 209 5.36 6.89 14.12
CA PHE A 209 6.09 6.82 15.39
C PHE A 209 5.17 7.13 16.59
N ILE A 210 4.32 8.16 16.48
CA ILE A 210 3.33 8.51 17.51
C ILE A 210 2.24 7.43 17.62
N HIS A 211 1.82 6.89 16.48
CA HIS A 211 0.78 5.85 16.38
C HIS A 211 -0.49 6.23 17.16
N PRO A 212 -1.18 7.33 16.83
CA PRO A 212 -2.17 7.96 17.71
C PRO A 212 -3.50 7.21 17.86
N PHE A 213 -3.81 6.23 17.01
CA PHE A 213 -5.06 5.46 17.04
C PHE A 213 -4.84 4.01 17.47
N MET A 214 -5.91 3.32 17.88
CA MET A 214 -5.89 1.88 18.16
C MET A 214 -5.61 1.04 16.90
N ASP A 215 -6.09 1.49 15.74
CA ASP A 215 -5.88 0.86 14.43
C ASP A 215 -5.94 1.91 13.32
N GLY A 216 -5.52 1.54 12.11
CA GLY A 216 -5.64 2.36 10.92
C GLY A 216 -4.52 3.38 10.73
N ASN A 217 -3.54 3.45 11.65
CA ASN A 217 -2.43 4.42 11.60
C ASN A 217 -1.65 4.39 10.27
N GLY A 218 -1.37 3.21 9.73
CA GLY A 218 -0.72 3.06 8.42
C GLY A 218 -1.55 3.66 7.27
N ARG A 219 -2.86 3.38 7.24
CA ARG A 219 -3.79 3.90 6.23
C ARG A 219 -3.95 5.42 6.36
N VAL A 220 -4.11 5.92 7.58
CA VAL A 220 -4.24 7.35 7.88
C VAL A 220 -2.97 8.12 7.49
N SER A 221 -1.79 7.59 7.80
CA SER A 221 -0.51 8.26 7.44
C SER A 221 -0.28 8.30 5.94
N ARG A 222 -0.66 7.27 5.18
CA ARG A 222 -0.59 7.29 3.70
C ARG A 222 -1.60 8.28 3.09
N LEU A 223 -2.81 8.38 3.63
CA LEU A 223 -3.79 9.38 3.21
C LEU A 223 -3.36 10.81 3.58
N MET A 224 -2.72 11.00 4.74
CA MET A 224 -2.08 12.25 5.11
C MET A 224 -0.98 12.62 4.12
N SER A 225 -0.06 11.71 3.79
CA SER A 225 1.00 11.97 2.80
C SER A 225 0.43 12.34 1.43
N HIS A 226 -0.67 11.70 1.01
CA HIS A 226 -1.40 12.05 -0.21
C HIS A 226 -1.96 13.49 -0.14
N ALA A 227 -2.61 13.86 0.96
CA ALA A 227 -3.12 15.22 1.18
C ALA A 227 -1.99 16.27 1.20
N MET A 228 -0.86 15.96 1.84
CA MET A 228 0.33 16.84 1.85
C MET A 228 0.91 17.02 0.44
N ALA A 229 0.93 15.97 -0.39
CA ALA A 229 1.37 16.09 -1.77
C ALA A 229 0.47 17.04 -2.58
N GLN A 230 -0.85 16.97 -2.38
CA GLN A 230 -1.79 17.91 -3.00
C GLN A 230 -1.54 19.35 -2.54
N GLU A 231 -1.40 19.59 -1.23
CA GLU A 231 -1.11 20.92 -0.65
C GLU A 231 0.25 21.48 -1.12
N ALA A 232 1.25 20.61 -1.30
CA ALA A 232 2.58 20.98 -1.77
C ALA A 232 2.66 21.22 -3.29
N GLY A 233 1.56 21.02 -4.03
CA GLY A 233 1.51 21.21 -5.49
C GLY A 233 2.15 20.09 -6.31
N VAL A 234 2.48 18.96 -5.68
CA VAL A 234 3.10 17.79 -6.32
C VAL A 234 2.15 16.58 -6.38
N GLY A 235 0.88 16.74 -5.96
CA GLY A 235 -0.14 15.70 -5.97
C GLY A 235 -0.61 15.28 -7.38
N GLY A 236 -0.22 16.01 -8.43
CA GLY A 236 -0.40 15.60 -9.83
C GLY A 236 -1.84 15.26 -10.20
N LYS A 237 -2.83 16.01 -9.66
CA LYS A 237 -4.28 15.75 -9.85
C LYS A 237 -4.74 14.36 -9.35
N GLY A 238 -4.00 13.73 -8.44
CA GLY A 238 -4.26 12.37 -7.98
C GLY A 238 -3.89 11.28 -9.00
N LEU A 239 -3.02 11.59 -9.97
CA LEU A 239 -2.59 10.67 -11.02
C LEU A 239 -1.34 9.86 -10.65
N TRP A 240 -0.93 9.83 -9.39
CA TRP A 240 0.12 8.94 -8.90
C TRP A 240 -0.19 8.48 -7.47
N SER A 241 0.49 7.43 -7.01
CA SER A 241 0.25 6.81 -5.71
C SER A 241 1.57 6.54 -4.99
N ILE A 242 1.71 7.09 -3.78
CA ILE A 242 2.82 6.76 -2.90
C ILE A 242 2.72 5.31 -2.38
N SER A 243 1.52 4.82 -2.06
CA SER A 243 1.32 3.46 -1.51
C SER A 243 1.85 2.37 -2.42
N ARG A 244 1.73 2.53 -3.74
CA ARG A 244 2.34 1.60 -4.71
C ARG A 244 3.86 1.55 -4.58
N GLY A 245 4.49 2.71 -4.43
CA GLY A 245 5.93 2.82 -4.24
C GLY A 245 6.38 2.18 -2.93
N LEU A 246 5.68 2.49 -1.83
CA LEU A 246 5.99 1.92 -0.51
C LEU A 246 5.83 0.39 -0.48
N ALA A 247 4.81 -0.15 -1.14
CA ALA A 247 4.58 -1.60 -1.22
C ALA A 247 5.63 -2.35 -2.04
N ARG A 248 6.33 -1.66 -2.94
CA ARG A 248 7.30 -2.28 -3.87
C ARG A 248 8.76 -1.99 -3.54
N GLY A 249 9.04 -0.89 -2.85
CA GLY A 249 10.38 -0.34 -2.68
C GLY A 249 11.01 0.11 -4.01
N LEU A 250 12.27 0.56 -3.93
CA LEU A 250 13.10 0.86 -5.09
C LEU A 250 13.78 -0.42 -5.63
N LYS A 251 14.12 -1.37 -4.75
CA LYS A 251 14.67 -2.68 -5.12
C LYS A 251 13.78 -3.83 -4.68
N ASP A 252 13.29 -3.81 -3.45
CA ASP A 252 12.50 -4.90 -2.90
C ASP A 252 11.38 -4.46 -1.95
N LYS A 253 10.43 -5.37 -1.72
CA LYS A 253 9.17 -5.12 -0.99
C LYS A 253 9.37 -4.97 0.52
N THR A 254 10.57 -5.25 1.05
CA THR A 254 10.86 -5.14 2.48
C THR A 254 11.36 -3.74 2.87
N GLU A 255 11.82 -2.95 1.90
CA GLU A 255 12.44 -1.65 2.13
C GLU A 255 11.61 -0.71 2.99
N TYR A 256 10.29 -0.63 2.77
CA TYR A 256 9.47 0.30 3.56
C TYR A 256 9.51 -0.01 5.05
N LYS A 257 9.35 -1.28 5.44
CA LYS A 257 9.43 -1.69 6.85
C LYS A 257 10.84 -1.46 7.40
N SER A 258 11.86 -1.85 6.65
CA SER A 258 13.27 -1.64 7.03
C SER A 258 13.64 -0.17 7.22
N MET A 259 13.10 0.72 6.37
CA MET A 259 13.34 2.16 6.46
C MET A 259 12.56 2.81 7.60
N MET A 260 11.34 2.34 7.89
CA MET A 260 10.59 2.76 9.09
C MET A 260 11.37 2.41 10.37
N ASP A 261 11.83 1.17 10.48
CA ASP A 261 12.67 0.70 11.60
C ASP A 261 13.99 1.48 11.70
N HIS A 262 14.61 1.79 10.55
CA HIS A 262 15.83 2.58 10.53
C HIS A 262 15.61 3.99 11.08
N ALA A 263 14.52 4.65 10.70
CA ALA A 263 14.18 6.00 11.12
C ALA A 263 13.73 6.10 12.59
N ASP A 264 13.48 4.97 13.26
CA ASP A 264 13.23 4.86 14.70
C ASP A 264 14.53 4.81 15.53
N GLN A 265 15.71 4.72 14.88
CA GLN A 265 16.99 4.67 15.59
C GLN A 265 17.21 5.92 16.44
N GLN A 266 17.72 5.69 17.65
CA GLN A 266 18.07 6.75 18.58
C GLN A 266 19.31 7.50 18.11
N ARG A 267 19.43 8.75 18.55
CA ARG A 267 20.61 9.58 18.34
C ARG A 267 21.87 8.86 18.81
N MET A 268 22.83 8.68 17.91
CA MET A 268 24.01 7.84 18.16
C MET A 268 25.13 8.58 18.91
N ASN A 269 25.33 9.86 18.63
CA ASN A 269 26.38 10.70 19.23
C ASN A 269 26.14 12.19 18.93
N ASP A 270 27.05 13.06 19.37
CA ASP A 270 26.92 14.51 19.22
C ASP A 270 26.94 15.03 17.78
N ARG A 271 27.43 14.24 16.82
CA ARG A 271 27.41 14.58 15.39
C ARG A 271 26.11 14.14 14.70
N ASP A 272 25.25 13.40 15.38
CA ASP A 272 23.99 12.88 14.85
C ASP A 272 22.80 13.83 15.13
N GLY A 273 23.04 15.13 14.94
CA GLY A 273 22.07 16.20 15.14
C GLY A 273 21.64 16.38 16.59
N ARG A 274 20.41 16.86 16.80
CA ARG A 274 19.77 17.12 18.09
C ARG A 274 18.43 16.40 18.17
N GLY A 275 17.97 16.13 19.39
CA GLY A 275 16.74 15.39 19.65
C GLY A 275 17.00 13.95 20.12
N ASN A 276 15.94 13.17 20.17
CA ASN A 276 15.97 11.80 20.68
C ASN A 276 16.27 10.77 19.58
N LEU A 277 15.85 11.04 18.36
CA LEU A 277 16.03 10.19 17.18
C LEU A 277 17.24 10.64 16.37
N SER A 278 17.78 9.73 15.57
CA SER A 278 18.93 9.97 14.69
C SER A 278 18.56 10.96 13.57
N ALA A 279 19.33 12.05 13.45
CA ALA A 279 19.20 12.97 12.33
C ALA A 279 19.64 12.34 11.01
N LYS A 280 20.68 11.48 11.06
CA LYS A 280 21.13 10.73 9.89
C LYS A 280 20.07 9.73 9.41
N ALA A 281 19.42 9.01 10.31
CA ALA A 281 18.37 8.07 9.92
C ALA A 281 17.13 8.79 9.34
N LEU A 282 16.78 9.97 9.87
CA LEU A 282 15.75 10.81 9.25
C LEU A 282 16.14 11.25 7.84
N GLN A 283 17.40 11.68 7.63
CA GLN A 283 17.90 12.04 6.31
C GLN A 283 17.76 10.87 5.33
N ASP A 284 18.21 9.68 5.71
CA ASP A 284 18.15 8.48 4.88
C ASP A 284 16.70 8.11 4.55
N PHE A 285 15.81 8.17 5.54
CA PHE A 285 14.38 7.95 5.31
C PHE A 285 13.78 8.95 4.33
N CYS A 286 14.06 10.25 4.50
CA CYS A 286 13.57 11.29 3.60
C CYS A 286 14.12 11.12 2.18
N GLU A 287 15.41 10.83 2.03
CA GLU A 287 16.01 10.59 0.71
C GLU A 287 15.38 9.37 0.03
N TRP A 288 15.20 8.26 0.74
CA TRP A 288 14.52 7.08 0.21
C TRP A 288 13.05 7.36 -0.17
N PHE A 289 12.27 7.94 0.73
CA PHE A 289 10.85 8.19 0.51
C PHE A 289 10.63 9.14 -0.68
N LEU A 290 11.44 10.19 -0.80
CA LEU A 290 11.37 11.13 -1.92
C LEU A 290 11.81 10.47 -3.24
N SER A 291 12.83 9.61 -3.22
CA SER A 291 13.18 8.79 -4.38
C SER A 291 12.04 7.85 -4.78
N VAL A 292 11.33 7.23 -3.82
CA VAL A 292 10.13 6.42 -4.09
C VAL A 292 9.03 7.28 -4.72
N ALA A 293 8.78 8.47 -4.18
CA ALA A 293 7.78 9.40 -4.73
C ALA A 293 8.12 9.79 -6.18
N LEU A 294 9.37 10.19 -6.45
CA LEU A 294 9.85 10.52 -7.79
C LEU A 294 9.69 9.35 -8.75
N HIS A 295 10.07 8.14 -8.33
CA HIS A 295 9.88 6.92 -9.11
C HIS A 295 8.41 6.70 -9.47
N GLN A 296 7.48 6.88 -8.53
CA GLN A 296 6.05 6.68 -8.80
C GLN A 296 5.45 7.77 -9.69
N ILE A 297 5.94 9.01 -9.60
CA ILE A 297 5.55 10.09 -10.52
C ILE A 297 6.04 9.78 -11.94
N GLN A 298 7.30 9.34 -12.09
CA GLN A 298 7.88 8.95 -13.38
C GLN A 298 7.19 7.72 -13.97
N PHE A 299 6.91 6.70 -13.15
CA PHE A 299 6.10 5.54 -13.52
C PHE A 299 4.73 5.96 -14.05
N SER A 300 4.04 6.87 -13.36
CA SER A 300 2.71 7.32 -13.77
C SER A 300 2.74 8.08 -15.09
N ASN A 301 3.74 8.96 -15.31
CA ASN A 301 3.95 9.60 -16.60
C ASN A 301 4.16 8.58 -17.74
N ALA A 302 4.98 7.54 -17.50
CA ALA A 302 5.25 6.51 -18.49
C ALA A 302 4.03 5.61 -18.78
N VAL A 303 3.34 5.14 -17.74
CA VAL A 303 2.14 4.30 -17.86
C VAL A 303 1.00 5.01 -18.56
N PHE A 304 0.72 6.24 -18.15
CA PHE A 304 -0.40 6.95 -18.71
C PHE A 304 -0.07 7.49 -20.09
N SER A 305 1.19 7.80 -20.39
CA SER A 305 1.67 8.25 -21.71
C SER A 305 0.62 9.16 -22.37
N PHE A 306 0.34 10.29 -21.72
CA PHE A 306 -0.86 11.12 -21.95
C PHE A 306 -0.97 11.57 -23.41
N ASP A 307 0.15 11.80 -24.08
CA ASP A 307 0.28 12.11 -25.51
C ASP A 307 -0.25 11.00 -26.43
N LYS A 308 -0.20 9.74 -25.97
CA LYS A 308 -0.69 8.56 -26.70
C LYS A 308 -2.02 8.03 -26.15
N LEU A 309 -2.58 8.66 -25.12
CA LEU A 309 -3.79 8.15 -24.48
C LEU A 309 -4.97 8.11 -25.46
N GLU A 310 -5.18 9.19 -26.20
CA GLU A 310 -6.28 9.27 -27.18
C GLU A 310 -6.16 8.17 -28.24
N SER A 311 -4.98 7.96 -28.83
CA SER A 311 -4.79 6.95 -29.87
C SER A 311 -4.97 5.52 -29.34
N ARG A 312 -4.47 5.22 -28.14
CA ARG A 312 -4.71 3.92 -27.48
C ARG A 312 -6.19 3.69 -27.22
N TYR A 313 -6.90 4.72 -26.74
CA TYR A 313 -8.32 4.61 -26.46
C TYR A 313 -9.13 4.45 -27.75
N ARG A 314 -8.84 5.23 -28.80
CA ARG A 314 -9.50 5.07 -30.12
C ARG A 314 -9.35 3.64 -30.66
N LYS A 315 -8.14 3.10 -30.64
CA LYS A 315 -7.88 1.71 -31.07
C LYS A 315 -8.64 0.68 -30.24
N LEU A 316 -8.74 0.89 -28.93
CA LEU A 316 -9.57 0.04 -28.07
C LEU A 316 -11.02 0.04 -28.54
N ILE A 317 -11.58 1.23 -28.81
CA ILE A 317 -12.98 1.38 -29.21
C ILE A 317 -13.25 0.75 -30.58
N GLU A 318 -12.35 0.94 -31.54
CA GLU A 318 -12.42 0.31 -32.87
C GLU A 318 -12.49 -1.22 -32.79
N ASP A 319 -11.82 -1.82 -31.81
CA ASP A 319 -11.78 -3.28 -31.65
C ASP A 319 -13.01 -3.85 -30.90
N VAL A 320 -13.74 -3.04 -30.14
CA VAL A 320 -14.77 -3.53 -29.18
C VAL A 320 -16.17 -2.98 -29.43
N ILE A 321 -16.30 -1.87 -30.17
CA ILE A 321 -17.58 -1.28 -30.53
C ILE A 321 -17.71 -1.33 -32.05
N ASP A 322 -18.74 -2.02 -32.55
CA ASP A 322 -19.09 -2.08 -33.98
C ASP A 322 -19.77 -0.79 -34.46
N ASP A 323 -19.06 0.33 -34.31
CA ASP A 323 -19.47 1.63 -34.82
C ASP A 323 -18.24 2.53 -35.05
N LYS A 324 -17.91 2.77 -36.33
CA LYS A 324 -16.78 3.61 -36.75
C LYS A 324 -16.80 5.05 -36.22
N ARG A 325 -17.93 5.53 -35.70
CA ARG A 325 -18.09 6.89 -35.14
C ARG A 325 -17.80 6.94 -33.64
N ALA A 326 -17.81 5.80 -32.95
CA ALA A 326 -17.58 5.73 -31.51
C ALA A 326 -16.21 6.30 -31.07
N PRO A 327 -15.11 6.08 -31.81
CA PRO A 327 -13.81 6.70 -31.47
C PRO A 327 -13.84 8.23 -31.45
N ASP A 328 -14.65 8.86 -32.30
CA ASP A 328 -14.73 10.33 -32.38
C ASP A 328 -15.42 10.94 -31.16
N ILE A 329 -16.43 10.26 -30.61
CA ILE A 329 -17.06 10.65 -29.35
C ILE A 329 -16.04 10.58 -28.21
N ILE A 330 -15.23 9.52 -28.17
CA ILE A 330 -14.21 9.34 -27.13
C ILE A 330 -13.13 10.41 -27.20
N SER A 331 -12.62 10.71 -28.40
CA SER A 331 -11.69 11.83 -28.62
C SER A 331 -12.29 13.16 -28.15
N ALA A 332 -13.55 13.43 -28.50
CA ALA A 332 -14.22 14.66 -28.10
C ALA A 332 -14.37 14.76 -26.57
N VAL A 333 -14.81 13.69 -25.90
CA VAL A 333 -14.97 13.68 -24.44
C VAL A 333 -13.62 13.76 -23.71
N LEU A 334 -12.57 13.10 -24.21
CA LEU A 334 -11.22 13.22 -23.63
C LEU A 334 -10.69 14.66 -23.72
N LYS A 335 -10.94 15.34 -24.84
CA LYS A 335 -10.49 16.70 -25.09
C LYS A 335 -11.29 17.76 -24.35
N HIS A 336 -12.61 17.60 -24.28
CA HIS A 336 -13.53 18.59 -23.72
C HIS A 336 -13.99 18.26 -22.29
N GLY A 337 -13.61 17.09 -21.76
CA GLY A 337 -13.94 16.62 -20.42
C GLY A 337 -15.35 16.04 -20.30
N SER A 338 -16.34 16.82 -20.72
CA SER A 338 -17.73 16.40 -20.77
C SER A 338 -18.41 16.89 -22.03
N ILE A 339 -19.41 16.14 -22.51
CA ILE A 339 -20.19 16.47 -23.70
C ILE A 339 -21.67 16.29 -23.39
N ASP A 340 -22.48 17.28 -23.77
CA ASP A 340 -23.92 17.16 -23.70
C ASP A 340 -24.44 16.09 -24.66
N ARG A 341 -25.43 15.32 -24.21
CA ARG A 341 -25.97 14.19 -24.98
C ARG A 341 -26.56 14.64 -26.32
N GLY A 342 -27.09 15.86 -26.39
CA GLY A 342 -27.60 16.47 -27.62
C GLY A 342 -26.52 16.76 -28.65
N ASP A 343 -25.28 16.98 -28.23
CA ASP A 343 -24.19 17.39 -29.11
C ASP A 343 -23.49 16.21 -29.80
N ILE A 344 -23.82 14.98 -29.41
CA ILE A 344 -23.27 13.76 -30.02
C ILE A 344 -23.57 13.67 -31.52
N GLY A 345 -24.71 14.21 -31.96
CA GLY A 345 -25.07 14.28 -33.38
C GLY A 345 -24.08 15.11 -34.19
N PHE A 346 -23.58 16.22 -33.63
CA PHE A 346 -22.58 17.08 -34.28
C PHE A 346 -21.21 16.40 -34.37
N ILE A 347 -20.80 15.69 -33.33
CA ILE A 347 -19.51 14.97 -33.31
C ILE A 347 -19.52 13.83 -34.33
N THR A 348 -20.57 13.01 -34.31
CA THR A 348 -20.70 11.85 -35.20
C THR A 348 -21.11 12.19 -36.62
N LYS A 349 -21.51 13.45 -36.87
CA LYS A 349 -22.08 13.94 -38.13
C LYS A 349 -23.19 13.02 -38.65
N SER A 350 -24.08 12.61 -37.75
CA SER A 350 -25.09 11.59 -38.02
C SER A 350 -26.47 11.97 -37.47
N PRO A 351 -27.57 11.40 -38.00
CA PRO A 351 -28.91 11.67 -37.47
C PRO A 351 -29.06 11.25 -36.00
N ASP A 352 -29.95 11.91 -35.27
CA ASP A 352 -30.16 11.72 -33.82
C ASP A 352 -30.31 10.27 -33.37
N ARG A 353 -31.03 9.45 -34.15
CA ARG A 353 -31.20 8.02 -33.83
C ARG A 353 -29.87 7.28 -33.83
N THR A 354 -29.04 7.56 -34.83
CA THR A 354 -27.72 6.94 -34.99
C THR A 354 -26.77 7.40 -33.89
N ALA A 355 -26.69 8.71 -33.66
CA ALA A 355 -25.89 9.30 -32.58
C ALA A 355 -26.25 8.72 -31.20
N ARG A 356 -27.55 8.57 -30.91
CA ARG A 356 -28.03 7.95 -29.66
C ARG A 356 -27.65 6.47 -29.55
N ASN A 357 -27.68 5.71 -30.63
CA ASN A 357 -27.27 4.30 -30.63
C ASN A 357 -25.76 4.16 -30.35
N THR A 358 -24.92 4.97 -31.01
CA THR A 358 -23.47 4.99 -30.75
C THR A 358 -23.18 5.38 -29.29
N LEU A 359 -23.84 6.42 -28.78
CA LEU A 359 -23.72 6.83 -27.37
C LEU A 359 -24.13 5.70 -26.41
N LYS A 360 -25.24 5.02 -26.70
CA LYS A 360 -25.73 3.91 -25.88
C LYS A 360 -24.70 2.77 -25.84
N ALA A 361 -24.11 2.40 -26.98
CA ALA A 361 -23.08 1.36 -27.03
C ALA A 361 -21.85 1.72 -26.17
N LEU A 362 -21.42 2.98 -26.19
CA LEU A 362 -20.31 3.46 -25.36
C LEU A 362 -20.63 3.48 -23.86
N LEU A 363 -21.89 3.81 -23.49
CA LEU A 363 -22.36 3.77 -22.10
C LEU A 363 -22.52 2.33 -21.59
N ASP A 364 -23.14 1.45 -22.39
CA ASP A 364 -23.32 0.04 -22.06
C ASP A 364 -21.97 -0.68 -21.92
N GLY A 365 -20.99 -0.32 -22.76
CA GLY A 365 -19.61 -0.81 -22.68
C GLY A 365 -18.78 -0.21 -21.56
N GLY A 366 -19.33 0.75 -20.79
CA GLY A 366 -18.64 1.39 -19.66
C GLY A 366 -17.50 2.33 -20.04
N PHE A 367 -17.41 2.76 -21.31
CA PHE A 367 -16.39 3.71 -21.79
C PHE A 367 -16.77 5.16 -21.53
N LEU A 368 -18.06 5.42 -21.37
CA LEU A 368 -18.60 6.71 -20.93
C LEU A 368 -19.43 6.49 -19.66
N LYS A 369 -19.54 7.53 -18.84
CA LYS A 369 -20.44 7.55 -17.68
C LYS A 369 -21.13 8.90 -17.53
N SER A 370 -22.19 8.91 -16.74
CA SER A 370 -22.97 10.12 -16.44
C SER A 370 -23.62 10.00 -15.07
N SER A 371 -23.76 11.12 -14.36
CA SER A 371 -24.38 11.14 -13.02
C SER A 371 -25.87 10.79 -13.07
N SER A 372 -26.53 11.00 -14.22
CA SER A 372 -27.94 10.68 -14.44
C SER A 372 -28.23 10.44 -15.94
N PRO A 373 -29.42 9.93 -16.29
CA PRO A 373 -29.82 9.79 -17.69
C PRO A 373 -29.89 11.12 -18.47
N LYS A 374 -29.96 12.28 -17.79
CA LYS A 374 -30.15 13.60 -18.42
C LYS A 374 -28.91 14.49 -18.41
N THR A 375 -27.87 14.11 -17.69
CA THR A 375 -26.64 14.91 -17.56
C THR A 375 -25.64 14.65 -18.69
N PRO A 376 -24.66 15.54 -18.90
CA PRO A 376 -23.53 15.31 -19.80
C PRO A 376 -22.85 13.97 -19.57
N VAL A 377 -22.19 13.45 -20.60
CA VAL A 377 -21.34 12.26 -20.49
C VAL A 377 -19.88 12.64 -20.30
N ARG A 378 -19.17 11.84 -19.51
CA ARG A 378 -17.74 11.96 -19.23
C ARG A 378 -17.04 10.64 -19.58
N ILE A 379 -15.72 10.71 -19.74
CA ILE A 379 -14.90 9.53 -20.00
C ILE A 379 -14.95 8.60 -18.78
N ALA A 380 -14.85 7.30 -19.01
CA ALA A 380 -14.63 6.30 -17.98
C ALA A 380 -13.38 5.48 -18.32
N PHE A 381 -12.80 4.77 -17.36
CA PHE A 381 -11.63 3.92 -17.57
C PHE A 381 -11.91 2.53 -17.00
N PRO A 382 -12.69 1.69 -17.71
CA PRO A 382 -13.16 0.40 -17.19
C PRO A 382 -12.01 -0.57 -16.89
N LEU A 383 -12.00 -1.20 -15.70
CA LEU A 383 -10.93 -2.11 -15.29
C LEU A 383 -10.74 -3.31 -16.21
N ASP A 384 -11.77 -3.76 -16.91
CA ASP A 384 -11.69 -4.88 -17.85
C ASP A 384 -10.74 -4.60 -19.03
N TYR A 385 -10.55 -3.33 -19.39
CA TYR A 385 -9.66 -2.90 -20.47
C TYR A 385 -8.38 -2.23 -19.97
N ARG A 386 -8.10 -2.28 -18.66
CA ARG A 386 -6.94 -1.62 -18.06
C ARG A 386 -5.61 -2.04 -18.68
N GLU A 387 -5.41 -3.31 -19.03
CA GLU A 387 -4.14 -3.76 -19.64
C GLU A 387 -3.99 -3.26 -21.08
N ARG A 388 -5.10 -2.96 -21.77
CA ARG A 388 -5.07 -2.37 -23.13
C ARG A 388 -4.81 -0.86 -23.08
N LEU A 389 -5.33 -0.18 -22.05
CA LEU A 389 -5.18 1.26 -21.87
C LEU A 389 -3.86 1.64 -21.17
N PHE A 390 -3.50 0.87 -20.13
CA PHE A 390 -2.45 1.11 -19.15
C PHE A 390 -1.77 -0.21 -18.75
N PRO A 391 -0.96 -0.81 -19.64
CA PRO A 391 -0.26 -2.05 -19.35
C PRO A 391 0.54 -1.97 -18.04
N ASN A 392 0.52 -3.05 -17.24
CA ASN A 392 1.28 -3.18 -16.00
C ASN A 392 0.96 -2.19 -14.88
N LEU A 393 -0.18 -1.49 -14.95
CA LEU A 393 -0.63 -0.58 -13.89
C LEU A 393 -0.80 -1.29 -12.53
N PHE A 394 -1.31 -2.53 -12.54
CA PHE A 394 -1.58 -3.34 -11.33
C PHE A 394 -0.63 -4.54 -11.17
N THR A 395 0.41 -4.66 -11.99
CA THR A 395 1.31 -5.83 -11.99
C THR A 395 2.75 -5.44 -11.69
N ASP A 396 3.60 -6.46 -11.53
CA ASP A 396 5.04 -6.31 -11.32
C ASP A 396 5.83 -6.15 -12.63
N GLY A 397 5.16 -6.10 -13.79
CA GLY A 397 5.81 -5.96 -15.09
C GLY A 397 6.63 -4.67 -15.22
N GLU A 398 7.78 -4.77 -15.88
CA GLU A 398 8.63 -3.60 -16.13
C GLU A 398 7.97 -2.63 -17.10
N ILE A 399 8.22 -1.34 -16.84
CA ILE A 399 7.79 -0.24 -17.68
C ILE A 399 9.02 0.62 -17.89
N ASP A 400 9.23 1.02 -19.14
CA ASP A 400 10.32 1.92 -19.51
C ASP A 400 10.01 3.33 -19.01
N ALA A 401 10.40 3.59 -17.76
CA ALA A 401 10.29 4.86 -17.09
C ALA A 401 11.67 5.26 -16.57
N PRO A 402 12.02 6.56 -16.56
CA PRO A 402 13.19 7.03 -15.83
C PRO A 402 13.16 6.49 -14.40
N LYS A 403 14.25 5.83 -13.98
CA LYS A 403 14.41 5.35 -12.61
C LYS A 403 15.24 6.39 -11.86
N PRO A 404 14.81 6.86 -10.67
CA PRO A 404 15.62 7.78 -9.90
C PRO A 404 16.90 7.08 -9.41
N PRO A 405 17.96 7.85 -9.10
CA PRO A 405 19.13 7.28 -8.45
C PRO A 405 18.72 6.59 -7.15
N VAL A 406 19.10 5.32 -7.00
CA VAL A 406 18.89 4.63 -5.73
C VAL A 406 19.85 5.24 -4.71
N PRO A 407 19.35 5.70 -3.55
CA PRO A 407 20.20 6.27 -2.52
C PRO A 407 21.39 5.37 -2.17
N SER A 408 22.56 5.98 -2.02
CA SER A 408 23.83 5.26 -1.89
C SER A 408 23.87 4.35 -0.65
N PHE A 409 23.19 4.71 0.44
CA PHE A 409 23.12 3.86 1.62
C PHE A 409 22.38 2.55 1.33
N ILE A 410 21.36 2.53 0.47
CA ILE A 410 20.62 1.31 0.09
C ILE A 410 21.48 0.39 -0.80
N THR A 411 22.37 0.95 -1.63
CA THR A 411 23.34 0.14 -2.40
C THR A 411 24.47 -0.36 -1.50
N GLN A 412 24.94 0.47 -0.57
CA GLN A 412 25.99 0.12 0.37
C GLN A 412 25.57 -0.88 1.45
N THR A 413 24.30 -0.94 1.87
CA THR A 413 23.86 -1.98 2.83
C THR A 413 24.11 -3.37 2.23
N ARG A 414 23.89 -3.55 0.92
CA ARG A 414 24.20 -4.82 0.23
C ARG A 414 25.70 -5.05 0.06
N THR A 415 26.48 -4.01 -0.28
CA THR A 415 27.95 -4.16 -0.40
C THR A 415 28.62 -4.40 0.95
N LYS A 416 28.09 -3.83 2.03
CA LYS A 416 28.48 -4.12 3.41
C LYS A 416 27.95 -5.45 3.89
N GLU A 417 26.77 -5.93 3.48
CA GLU A 417 26.33 -7.32 3.75
C GLU A 417 27.17 -8.35 2.98
N VAL A 418 27.61 -8.03 1.76
CA VAL A 418 28.53 -8.86 0.97
C VAL A 418 29.97 -8.77 1.48
N ALA A 419 30.42 -7.61 1.98
CA ALA A 419 31.75 -7.41 2.55
C ALA A 419 31.87 -7.78 4.04
N SER A 420 30.79 -7.70 4.83
CA SER A 420 30.73 -8.20 6.22
C SER A 420 30.59 -9.71 6.27
N ARG A 421 30.11 -10.36 5.19
CA ARG A 421 30.33 -11.79 4.97
C ARG A 421 31.82 -12.15 4.81
N SER A 422 32.68 -11.19 4.49
CA SER A 422 34.11 -11.40 4.22
C SER A 422 35.04 -11.01 5.39
N SER A 423 34.59 -10.20 6.34
CA SER A 423 35.45 -9.81 7.48
C SER A 423 34.62 -9.41 8.70
N PHE A 424 34.87 -10.12 9.81
CA PHE A 424 34.14 -10.17 11.10
C PHE A 424 32.91 -11.12 11.17
N LYS A 425 33.18 -12.38 11.56
CA LYS A 425 32.23 -13.27 12.28
C LYS A 425 32.64 -13.30 13.77
N PRO A 426 31.65 -13.18 14.69
CA PRO A 426 31.30 -14.33 15.54
C PRO A 426 29.79 -14.66 15.41
N PRO A 427 29.37 -15.89 15.73
CA PRO A 427 28.60 -16.67 14.76
C PRO A 427 27.09 -16.58 15.00
N PHE A 428 26.32 -16.28 13.96
CA PHE A 428 25.12 -17.07 13.75
C PHE A 428 25.62 -18.47 13.40
N ASN A 429 25.63 -19.33 14.41
CA ASN A 429 25.98 -20.72 14.21
C ASN A 429 24.71 -21.40 13.68
N GLU A 430 24.70 -21.73 12.39
CA GLU A 430 23.60 -22.45 11.76
C GLU A 430 23.29 -23.76 12.48
N ASP A 431 24.32 -24.42 13.05
CA ASP A 431 24.14 -25.62 13.85
C ASP A 431 23.43 -25.30 15.18
N GLU A 432 23.70 -24.17 15.82
CA GLU A 432 23.05 -23.78 17.08
C GLU A 432 21.59 -23.37 16.87
N GLU A 433 21.30 -22.61 15.82
CA GLU A 433 19.93 -22.27 15.44
C GLU A 433 19.16 -23.52 14.97
N PHE A 434 19.82 -24.43 14.24
CA PHE A 434 19.25 -25.73 13.87
C PHE A 434 18.84 -26.52 15.11
N GLN A 435 19.75 -26.71 16.08
CA GLN A 435 19.46 -27.44 17.32
C GLN A 435 18.35 -26.77 18.15
N LYS A 436 18.32 -25.43 18.18
CA LYS A 436 17.26 -24.66 18.84
C LYS A 436 15.89 -24.90 18.19
N ARG A 437 15.80 -24.91 16.86
CA ARG A 437 14.56 -25.17 16.12
C ARG A 437 14.09 -26.61 16.27
N VAL A 438 15.01 -27.58 16.25
CA VAL A 438 14.71 -28.99 16.56
C VAL A 438 14.10 -29.13 17.96
N SER A 439 14.70 -28.47 18.96
CA SER A 439 14.20 -28.46 20.34
C SER A 439 12.82 -27.79 20.47
N GLY A 440 12.52 -26.82 19.59
CA GLY A 440 11.24 -26.09 19.56
C GLY A 440 10.07 -26.87 18.95
N ILE A 441 10.31 -27.98 18.22
CA ILE A 441 9.26 -28.73 17.50
C ILE A 441 8.15 -29.22 18.44
N THR A 442 8.48 -29.64 19.66
CA THR A 442 7.48 -30.12 20.63
C THR A 442 6.48 -29.03 21.02
N ALA A 443 6.94 -27.78 21.19
CA ALA A 443 6.06 -26.65 21.49
C ALA A 443 5.15 -26.32 20.31
N LEU A 444 5.64 -26.46 19.07
CA LEU A 444 4.86 -26.20 17.87
C LEU A 444 3.65 -27.14 17.71
N GLN A 445 3.70 -28.35 18.26
CA GLN A 445 2.55 -29.27 18.21
C GLN A 445 1.30 -28.72 18.90
N GLN A 446 1.48 -27.83 19.90
CA GLN A 446 0.40 -27.16 20.63
C GLN A 446 0.00 -25.80 20.03
N SER A 447 0.72 -25.33 19.01
CA SER A 447 0.38 -24.11 18.28
C SER A 447 -0.86 -24.28 17.40
N LEU A 448 -1.33 -23.18 16.83
CA LEU A 448 -2.43 -23.15 15.84
C LEU A 448 -1.89 -23.10 14.40
N GLY A 449 -2.78 -23.38 13.45
CA GLY A 449 -2.51 -23.14 12.02
C GLY A 449 -1.33 -23.95 11.45
N ALA A 450 -0.63 -23.36 10.49
CA ALA A 450 0.51 -23.99 9.82
C ALA A 450 1.67 -24.33 10.78
N ARG A 451 1.84 -23.61 11.90
CA ARG A 451 2.82 -23.92 12.95
C ARG A 451 2.49 -25.25 13.63
N SER A 452 1.21 -25.52 13.88
CA SER A 452 0.73 -26.83 14.39
C SER A 452 1.06 -27.96 13.43
N THR A 453 0.81 -27.74 12.13
CA THR A 453 1.09 -28.73 11.08
C THR A 453 2.58 -29.03 11.00
N LEU A 454 3.44 -28.00 11.01
CA LEU A 454 4.89 -28.17 11.05
C LEU A 454 5.32 -28.97 12.29
N GLY A 455 4.84 -28.62 13.48
CA GLY A 455 5.16 -29.33 14.71
C GLY A 455 4.81 -30.81 14.65
N LYS A 456 3.62 -31.15 14.13
CA LYS A 456 3.15 -32.55 14.03
C LYS A 456 3.91 -33.35 12.98
N VAL A 457 4.17 -32.77 11.80
CA VAL A 457 4.88 -33.47 10.72
C VAL A 457 6.36 -33.65 11.09
N ALA A 458 7.01 -32.62 11.61
CA ALA A 458 8.41 -32.72 12.06
C ALA A 458 8.59 -33.69 13.24
N ALA A 459 7.65 -33.72 14.19
CA ALA A 459 7.69 -34.65 15.32
C ALA A 459 7.54 -36.13 14.89
N GLN A 460 6.80 -36.40 13.81
CA GLN A 460 6.69 -37.75 13.24
C GLN A 460 8.04 -38.26 12.71
N GLU A 461 8.79 -37.40 12.02
CA GLU A 461 10.10 -37.77 11.46
C GLU A 461 11.16 -37.88 12.57
N LEU A 462 11.14 -36.95 13.53
CA LEU A 462 12.04 -36.97 14.70
C LEU A 462 11.81 -38.17 15.63
N ALA A 463 10.65 -38.84 15.56
CA ALA A 463 10.39 -40.05 16.34
C ALA A 463 11.17 -41.27 15.83
N THR A 464 11.60 -41.26 14.57
CA THR A 464 12.22 -42.40 13.90
C THR A 464 13.60 -42.11 13.32
N THR A 465 14.02 -40.84 13.28
CA THR A 465 15.23 -40.42 12.55
C THR A 465 15.94 -39.30 13.30
N GLU A 466 17.27 -39.37 13.32
CA GLU A 466 18.11 -38.34 13.93
C GLU A 466 17.95 -36.99 13.20
N PRO A 467 17.86 -35.85 13.90
CA PRO A 467 17.54 -34.56 13.29
C PRO A 467 18.43 -34.18 12.10
N THR A 468 19.73 -34.49 12.17
CA THR A 468 20.73 -34.16 11.15
C THR A 468 20.66 -35.03 9.90
N THR A 469 19.92 -36.15 9.93
CA THR A 469 19.75 -37.06 8.79
C THR A 469 18.36 -36.99 8.17
N ILE A 470 17.45 -36.19 8.74
CA ILE A 470 16.13 -35.89 8.18
C ILE A 470 16.28 -35.02 6.92
N ASP A 471 15.58 -35.40 5.86
CA ASP A 471 15.34 -34.53 4.72
C ASP A 471 14.29 -33.47 5.08
N TRP A 472 14.77 -32.34 5.58
CA TRP A 472 13.89 -31.25 6.00
C TRP A 472 13.11 -30.62 4.84
N GLN A 473 13.62 -30.71 3.61
CA GLN A 473 12.89 -30.24 2.43
C GLN A 473 11.62 -31.08 2.21
N PHE A 474 11.72 -32.40 2.38
CA PHE A 474 10.58 -33.31 2.33
C PHE A 474 9.55 -33.02 3.44
N VAL A 475 10.02 -32.75 4.67
CA VAL A 475 9.16 -32.33 5.79
C VAL A 475 8.39 -31.07 5.43
N GLU A 476 9.09 -30.06 4.92
CA GLU A 476 8.50 -28.80 4.50
C GLU A 476 7.47 -29.01 3.38
N ASP A 477 7.77 -29.79 2.35
CA ASP A 477 6.83 -30.08 1.26
C ASP A 477 5.56 -30.79 1.74
N ARG A 478 5.69 -31.70 2.73
CA ARG A 478 4.53 -32.31 3.40
C ARG A 478 3.69 -31.28 4.14
N VAL A 479 4.33 -30.36 4.86
CA VAL A 479 3.64 -29.28 5.59
C VAL A 479 2.92 -28.32 4.63
N ILE A 480 3.54 -27.98 3.50
CA ILE A 480 2.93 -27.17 2.43
C ILE A 480 1.67 -27.86 1.90
N SER A 481 1.79 -29.15 1.56
CA SER A 481 0.71 -29.96 1.01
C SER A 481 -0.47 -30.09 1.98
N GLN A 482 -0.22 -30.42 3.25
CA GLN A 482 -1.27 -30.59 4.26
C GLN A 482 -1.90 -29.24 4.65
N SER A 483 -1.08 -28.22 4.92
CA SER A 483 -1.58 -26.92 5.37
C SER A 483 -2.47 -26.27 4.31
N ILE A 484 -2.04 -26.23 3.06
CA ILE A 484 -2.82 -25.58 1.99
C ILE A 484 -3.89 -26.53 1.43
N GLY A 485 -3.53 -27.79 1.17
CA GLY A 485 -4.39 -28.73 0.45
C GLY A 485 -5.41 -29.47 1.31
N GLU A 486 -5.18 -29.59 2.62
CA GLU A 486 -6.09 -30.31 3.53
C GLU A 486 -6.77 -29.39 4.54
N TYR A 487 -6.05 -28.40 5.06
CA TYR A 487 -6.55 -27.49 6.11
C TYR A 487 -6.92 -26.10 5.59
N GLY A 488 -6.56 -25.75 4.36
CA GLY A 488 -6.92 -24.47 3.74
C GLY A 488 -6.18 -23.26 4.31
N HIS A 489 -5.04 -23.45 4.95
CA HIS A 489 -4.20 -22.37 5.46
C HIS A 489 -3.68 -21.48 4.32
N SER A 490 -3.45 -20.21 4.63
CA SER A 490 -2.96 -19.25 3.63
C SER A 490 -1.48 -19.47 3.30
N ARG A 491 -1.05 -19.04 2.11
CA ARG A 491 0.37 -19.09 1.72
C ARG A 491 1.27 -18.31 2.70
N ALA A 492 0.82 -17.14 3.13
CA ALA A 492 1.58 -16.28 4.03
C ALA A 492 1.82 -16.97 5.37
N GLU A 493 0.77 -17.59 5.93
CA GLU A 493 0.85 -18.36 7.18
C GLU A 493 1.79 -19.56 7.07
N VAL A 494 1.78 -20.27 5.93
CA VAL A 494 2.68 -21.41 5.68
C VAL A 494 4.13 -20.95 5.51
N ILE A 495 4.36 -19.86 4.78
CA ILE A 495 5.71 -19.28 4.61
C ILE A 495 6.26 -18.83 5.96
N GLU A 496 5.48 -18.10 6.75
CA GLU A 496 5.87 -17.66 8.08
C GLU A 496 6.23 -18.85 8.98
N ALA A 497 5.36 -19.86 9.06
CA ALA A 497 5.61 -21.04 9.88
C ALA A 497 6.89 -21.79 9.48
N LEU A 498 7.16 -21.96 8.18
CA LEU A 498 8.33 -22.68 7.70
C LEU A 498 9.61 -21.84 7.83
N CYS A 499 9.60 -20.56 7.44
CA CYS A 499 10.77 -19.71 7.49
C CYS A 499 11.21 -19.36 8.92
N GLU A 500 10.27 -19.24 9.85
CA GLU A 500 10.57 -18.94 11.24
C GLU A 500 10.96 -20.19 12.04
N PHE A 501 10.32 -21.34 11.79
CA PHE A 501 10.40 -22.48 12.71
C PHE A 501 10.93 -23.78 12.10
N SER A 502 11.04 -23.92 10.77
CA SER A 502 11.59 -25.16 10.18
C SER A 502 13.08 -25.28 10.51
N PRO A 503 13.54 -26.44 11.03
CA PRO A 503 14.96 -26.74 11.15
C PRO A 503 15.69 -26.72 9.81
N GLY A 504 15.00 -26.97 8.69
CA GLY A 504 15.57 -26.85 7.33
C GLY A 504 15.77 -25.43 6.82
N ALA A 505 15.31 -24.41 7.55
CA ALA A 505 15.23 -23.02 7.09
C ALA A 505 16.11 -22.05 7.91
N VAL A 506 17.32 -22.46 8.25
CA VAL A 506 18.23 -21.67 9.11
C VAL A 506 18.92 -20.54 8.35
N SER A 507 19.20 -20.72 7.05
CA SER A 507 19.81 -19.70 6.19
C SER A 507 18.77 -18.91 5.39
N GLN A 508 19.16 -17.73 4.88
CA GLN A 508 18.28 -16.93 4.02
C GLN A 508 17.98 -17.62 2.68
N GLU A 509 18.96 -18.34 2.11
CA GLU A 509 18.79 -19.06 0.85
C GLU A 509 17.72 -20.16 0.97
N GLN A 510 17.72 -20.90 2.08
CA GLN A 510 16.71 -21.93 2.36
C GLN A 510 15.30 -21.32 2.52
N LYS A 511 15.19 -20.15 3.17
CA LYS A 511 13.92 -19.42 3.29
C LYS A 511 13.39 -18.95 1.93
N ASP A 512 14.27 -18.40 1.08
CA ASP A 512 13.91 -17.98 -0.28
C ASP A 512 13.46 -19.18 -1.15
N GLU A 513 14.07 -20.36 -0.96
CA GLU A 513 13.66 -21.61 -1.62
C GLU A 513 12.31 -22.13 -1.14
N ILE A 514 12.02 -22.05 0.16
CA ILE A 514 10.70 -22.37 0.73
C ILE A 514 9.63 -21.47 0.13
N GLU A 515 9.87 -20.16 0.07
CA GLU A 515 8.93 -19.21 -0.53
C GLU A 515 8.60 -19.60 -1.98
N LYS A 516 9.62 -19.84 -2.81
CA LYS A 516 9.43 -20.28 -4.21
C LYS A 516 8.58 -21.54 -4.31
N ARG A 517 8.84 -22.55 -3.47
CA ARG A 517 8.08 -23.82 -3.45
C ARG A 517 6.63 -23.61 -3.02
N VAL A 518 6.37 -22.82 -1.99
CA VAL A 518 5.00 -22.47 -1.56
C VAL A 518 4.26 -21.74 -2.68
N PHE A 519 4.90 -20.76 -3.34
CA PHE A 519 4.29 -20.02 -4.45
C PHE A 519 3.94 -20.93 -5.62
N ALA A 520 4.81 -21.90 -5.96
CA ALA A 520 4.59 -22.84 -7.05
C ALA A 520 3.47 -23.84 -6.74
N ALA A 521 3.42 -24.39 -5.53
CA ALA A 521 2.48 -25.46 -5.17
C ALA A 521 1.06 -24.96 -4.80
N ALA A 522 0.96 -23.76 -4.25
CA ALA A 522 -0.28 -23.27 -3.64
C ALA A 522 -1.50 -23.19 -4.57
N PRO A 523 -1.42 -22.78 -5.86
CA PRO A 523 -2.60 -22.72 -6.73
C PRO A 523 -3.30 -24.07 -6.89
N ALA A 524 -2.53 -25.15 -7.09
CA ALA A 524 -3.07 -26.49 -7.27
C ALA A 524 -3.63 -27.06 -5.95
N LEU A 525 -2.92 -26.83 -4.83
CA LEU A 525 -3.34 -27.29 -3.51
C LEU A 525 -4.62 -26.58 -3.02
N ALA A 526 -4.71 -25.26 -3.21
CA ALA A 526 -5.90 -24.50 -2.88
C ALA A 526 -7.12 -24.96 -3.71
N ALA A 527 -6.92 -25.24 -5.00
CA ALA A 527 -7.98 -25.80 -5.85
C ALA A 527 -8.44 -27.19 -5.36
N LYS A 528 -7.51 -28.04 -4.90
CA LYS A 528 -7.81 -29.35 -4.31
C LYS A 528 -8.62 -29.23 -3.02
N TYR A 529 -8.24 -28.30 -2.13
CA TYR A 529 -8.97 -28.02 -0.89
C TYR A 529 -10.40 -27.55 -1.19
N ASN A 530 -10.55 -26.56 -2.07
CA ASN A 530 -11.85 -26.01 -2.45
C ASN A 530 -12.77 -27.09 -3.06
N LYS A 531 -12.24 -27.95 -3.92
CA LYS A 531 -12.99 -29.08 -4.48
C LYS A 531 -13.47 -30.04 -3.39
N ARG A 532 -12.61 -30.38 -2.41
CA ARG A 532 -12.95 -31.25 -1.28
C ARG A 532 -14.04 -30.67 -0.38
N ILE A 533 -14.03 -29.35 -0.16
CA ILE A 533 -15.08 -28.66 0.59
C ILE A 533 -16.41 -28.69 -0.19
N MET A 534 -16.38 -28.50 -1.51
CA MET A 534 -17.57 -28.58 -2.36
C MET A 534 -18.18 -29.99 -2.45
N ASP A 535 -17.35 -31.03 -2.41
CA ASP A 535 -17.80 -32.44 -2.50
C ASP A 535 -18.37 -32.98 -1.16
N ARG A 536 -18.21 -32.25 -0.04
CA ARG A 536 -18.86 -32.61 1.24
C ARG A 536 -20.34 -32.21 1.20
N LYS A 537 -21.22 -33.18 0.88
CA LYS A 537 -22.67 -33.02 1.12
C LYS A 537 -22.90 -32.60 2.59
N PRO A 538 -23.78 -31.62 2.86
CA PRO A 538 -24.14 -31.28 4.23
C PRO A 538 -24.74 -32.51 4.91
N LYS A 539 -24.19 -32.90 6.06
CA LYS A 539 -24.90 -33.82 6.96
C LYS A 539 -26.19 -33.12 7.36
N ARG A 540 -27.32 -33.71 6.95
CA ARG A 540 -28.66 -33.34 7.39
C ARG A 540 -28.81 -33.57 8.89
#